data_AF-A0A6L3A9Z1-F1
#
_entry.id   AF-A0A6L3A9Z1-F1
#
_cell.length_a   1.000
_cell.length_b   1.000
_cell.length_c   1.000
_cell.angle_alpha   90.00
_cell.angle_beta   90.00
_cell.angle_gamma   90.00
#
_symmetry.space_group_name_H-M   'P 1'
#
loop_
_entity.id
_entity.type
_entity.pdbx_description
1 polymer ?
#
loop_
_entity_poly.entity_id
_entity_poly.type
_entity_poly.pdbx_seq_one_letter_code
_entity_poly.pdbx_strand_id
1 'polypeptide(L)'
;NAVAVVNDRWAQPGTETFPLALHHDFRTPEYTQYNDVRSQKWEATRGIGHSFGYVANEDPANIITPLELIQSFFDAVAKNGNLLLNIGPKGNGDVDPLHEVPLRALGAWLNSNGEAVYGTRPWERASTGATDASGTARQVRFTRGTGSVFATVFDTPVAGSLRFPKAEMPPFTRVTLIGHGALSHREAAGEVVVDFPAVAEAPAHCLKLEI
;
A
#
# COMPACT_ATOMS: atom_id res chain seq x y z
N ASN A 1 2.37 20.38 23.92
CA ASN A 1 2.27 21.11 22.63
C ASN A 1 1.68 20.17 21.59
N ALA A 2 0.48 20.45 21.09
CA ALA A 2 -0.05 19.74 19.93
C ALA A 2 0.52 20.38 18.66
N VAL A 3 1.10 19.57 17.78
CA VAL A 3 1.53 20.02 16.44
C VAL A 3 0.35 19.74 15.50
N ALA A 4 -0.14 20.79 14.83
CA ALA A 4 -1.13 20.65 13.77
C ALA A 4 -0.42 20.64 12.41
N VAL A 5 -1.02 19.96 11.43
CA VAL A 5 -0.59 19.98 10.03
C VAL A 5 -1.74 20.45 9.13
N VAL A 6 -1.42 21.13 8.04
CA VAL A 6 -2.40 21.68 7.09
C VAL A 6 -2.20 21.12 5.68
N ASN A 7 -3.31 20.79 5.01
CA ASN A 7 -3.30 20.35 3.61
C ASN A 7 -3.03 21.51 2.65
N ASP A 8 -3.04 21.23 1.34
CA ASP A 8 -2.78 22.21 0.27
C ASP A 8 -4.04 22.82 -0.36
N ARG A 9 -5.21 22.75 0.31
CA ARG A 9 -6.50 23.22 -0.23
C ARG A 9 -7.02 24.51 0.43
N TRP A 10 -6.14 25.45 0.75
CA TRP A 10 -6.49 26.77 1.27
C TRP A 10 -6.40 27.83 0.18
N ALA A 11 -7.46 28.62 -0.01
CA ALA A 11 -7.46 29.80 -0.88
C ALA A 11 -7.03 31.05 -0.10
N GLN A 12 -6.43 32.04 -0.78
CA GLN A 12 -6.40 33.40 -0.24
C GLN A 12 -7.72 34.13 -0.57
N PRO A 13 -8.21 35.02 0.30
CA PRO A 13 -9.31 35.92 -0.05
C PRO A 13 -8.95 36.71 -1.32
N GLY A 14 -9.78 36.62 -2.37
CA GLY A 14 -9.65 37.45 -3.58
C GLY A 14 -8.92 36.82 -4.78
N THR A 15 -8.55 35.54 -4.75
CA THR A 15 -7.98 34.83 -5.92
C THR A 15 -8.88 33.67 -6.34
N GLU A 16 -9.44 33.70 -7.55
CA GLU A 16 -10.20 32.58 -8.16
C GLU A 16 -9.31 31.43 -8.64
N THR A 17 -7.98 31.54 -8.44
CA THR A 17 -6.99 30.52 -8.81
C THR A 17 -6.20 30.10 -7.58
N PHE A 18 -6.04 28.79 -7.38
CA PHE A 18 -5.18 28.24 -6.34
C PHE A 18 -3.72 28.62 -6.65
N PRO A 19 -3.08 29.54 -5.90
CA PRO A 19 -1.70 29.90 -6.17
C PRO A 19 -0.80 28.69 -5.86
N LEU A 20 0.09 28.33 -6.78
CA LEU A 20 1.05 27.22 -6.63
C LEU A 20 2.00 27.36 -5.42
N ALA A 21 2.00 28.50 -4.71
CA ALA A 21 3.02 28.91 -3.75
C ALA A 21 2.50 29.22 -2.33
N LEU A 22 1.35 28.68 -1.90
CA LEU A 22 0.93 28.75 -0.51
C LEU A 22 1.56 27.65 0.35
N HIS A 23 1.93 27.98 1.58
CA HIS A 23 2.47 27.02 2.54
C HIS A 23 1.45 25.91 2.83
N HIS A 24 1.93 24.67 2.86
CA HIS A 24 1.19 23.47 3.23
C HIS A 24 2.18 22.42 3.73
N ASP A 25 1.73 21.53 4.61
CA ASP A 25 2.57 20.45 5.13
C ASP A 25 2.56 19.22 4.20
N PHE A 26 1.45 19.01 3.48
CA PHE A 26 1.29 17.89 2.55
C PHE A 26 0.32 18.18 1.39
N ARG A 27 0.52 17.47 0.27
CA ARG A 27 -0.31 17.53 -0.95
C ARG A 27 -1.51 16.56 -0.89
N THR A 28 -2.61 16.87 -1.55
CA THR A 28 -3.85 16.05 -1.48
C THR A 28 -4.44 15.63 -2.84
N PRO A 29 -3.79 14.72 -3.59
CA PRO A 29 -4.37 14.17 -4.81
C PRO A 29 -5.66 13.40 -4.53
N GLU A 30 -6.63 13.50 -5.44
CA GLU A 30 -7.95 12.88 -5.30
C GLU A 30 -8.17 11.86 -6.42
N TYR A 31 -8.55 10.62 -6.07
CA TYR A 31 -8.67 9.47 -7.00
C TYR A 31 -7.42 9.17 -7.83
N THR A 32 -6.28 9.77 -7.51
CA THR A 32 -5.01 9.62 -8.23
C THR A 32 -3.85 9.54 -7.25
N GLN A 33 -2.70 9.09 -7.75
CA GLN A 33 -1.47 8.90 -6.99
C GLN A 33 -0.27 9.33 -7.82
N TYR A 34 0.86 9.57 -7.14
CA TYR A 34 2.12 9.84 -7.84
C TYR A 34 2.74 8.53 -8.36
N ASN A 35 3.43 8.61 -9.50
CA ASN A 35 4.13 7.47 -10.07
C ASN A 35 5.43 7.13 -9.34
N ASP A 36 6.06 8.13 -8.74
CA ASP A 36 7.38 8.03 -8.11
C ASP A 36 7.34 8.39 -6.61
N VAL A 37 8.39 7.99 -5.89
CA VAL A 37 8.61 8.41 -4.50
C VAL A 37 8.66 9.93 -4.43
N ARG A 38 7.92 10.51 -3.48
CA ARG A 38 7.91 11.96 -3.25
C ARG A 38 8.72 12.31 -2.01
N SER A 39 9.58 13.32 -2.11
CA SER A 39 10.29 13.88 -0.95
C SER A 39 9.33 14.59 0.01
N GLN A 40 8.39 15.36 -0.55
CA GLN A 40 7.31 15.99 0.20
C GLN A 40 6.21 14.99 0.56
N LYS A 41 5.62 15.14 1.76
CA LYS A 41 4.46 14.35 2.17
C LYS A 41 3.22 14.66 1.33
N TRP A 42 2.39 13.64 1.17
CA TRP A 42 1.12 13.73 0.46
C TRP A 42 0.13 12.70 1.03
N GLU A 43 -1.15 12.93 0.81
CA GLU A 43 -2.24 12.06 1.24
C GLU A 43 -3.25 11.95 0.11
N ALA A 44 -3.32 10.78 -0.52
CA ALA A 44 -4.37 10.52 -1.49
C ALA A 44 -5.70 10.34 -0.77
N THR A 45 -6.77 10.88 -1.34
CA THR A 45 -8.13 10.60 -0.88
C THR A 45 -9.00 10.03 -1.99
N ARG A 46 -9.89 9.11 -1.61
CA ARG A 46 -10.90 8.51 -2.48
C ARG A 46 -12.05 7.93 -1.64
N GLY A 47 -13.21 7.75 -2.28
CA GLY A 47 -14.27 6.90 -1.76
C GLY A 47 -13.95 5.40 -1.91
N ILE A 48 -14.73 4.57 -1.22
CA ILE A 48 -14.78 3.13 -1.49
C ILE A 48 -15.32 2.87 -2.90
N GLY A 49 -16.40 3.55 -3.27
CA GLY A 49 -16.85 3.69 -4.66
C GLY A 49 -16.36 4.98 -5.31
N HIS A 50 -17.17 5.55 -6.21
CA HIS A 50 -16.87 6.80 -6.92
C HIS A 50 -17.48 8.05 -6.25
N SER A 51 -18.32 7.86 -5.22
CA SER A 51 -18.89 8.94 -4.41
C SER A 51 -18.22 9.02 -3.04
N PHE A 52 -18.20 10.23 -2.47
CA PHE A 52 -17.86 10.43 -1.06
C PHE A 52 -19.08 10.26 -0.14
N GLY A 53 -20.26 10.73 -0.56
CA GLY A 53 -21.51 10.52 0.19
C GLY A 53 -22.13 9.15 -0.11
N TYR A 54 -23.03 8.70 0.76
CA TYR A 54 -23.82 7.48 0.55
C TYR A 54 -24.65 7.57 -0.75
N VAL A 55 -24.59 6.51 -1.55
CA VAL A 55 -25.40 6.34 -2.76
C VAL A 55 -26.27 5.10 -2.56
N ALA A 56 -27.59 5.28 -2.52
CA ALA A 56 -28.53 4.20 -2.18
C ALA A 56 -28.52 3.01 -3.16
N ASN A 57 -28.29 3.29 -4.43
CA ASN A 57 -28.26 2.31 -5.51
C ASN A 57 -26.87 2.28 -6.17
N GLU A 58 -25.81 2.21 -5.36
CA GLU A 58 -24.45 2.09 -5.87
C GLU A 58 -24.25 0.71 -6.55
N ASP A 59 -23.70 0.71 -7.77
CA ASP A 59 -23.37 -0.53 -8.46
C ASP A 59 -22.20 -1.22 -7.74
N PRO A 60 -22.34 -2.49 -7.31
CA PRO A 60 -21.25 -3.26 -6.71
C PRO A 60 -19.97 -3.31 -7.56
N ALA A 61 -20.08 -3.19 -8.89
CA ALA A 61 -18.93 -3.14 -9.79
C ALA A 61 -18.07 -1.87 -9.61
N ASN A 62 -18.62 -0.82 -8.99
CA ASN A 62 -17.89 0.42 -8.68
C ASN A 62 -17.19 0.38 -7.31
N ILE A 63 -17.44 -0.66 -6.50
CA ILE A 63 -16.84 -0.81 -5.18
C ILE A 63 -15.43 -1.36 -5.34
N ILE A 64 -14.44 -0.64 -4.79
CA ILE A 64 -13.05 -1.11 -4.79
C ILE A 64 -12.94 -2.49 -4.15
N THR A 65 -12.27 -3.41 -4.83
CA THR A 65 -12.02 -4.75 -4.29
C THR A 65 -10.98 -4.69 -3.16
N PRO A 66 -10.95 -5.68 -2.24
CA PRO A 66 -9.89 -5.80 -1.24
C PRO A 66 -8.46 -5.72 -1.81
N LEU A 67 -8.24 -6.35 -2.96
CA LEU A 67 -6.95 -6.35 -3.66
C LEU A 67 -6.58 -4.95 -4.14
N GLU A 68 -7.48 -4.28 -4.86
CA GLU A 68 -7.24 -2.92 -5.37
C GLU A 68 -7.06 -1.92 -4.22
N LEU A 69 -7.78 -2.08 -3.10
CA LEU A 69 -7.62 -1.21 -1.94
C LEU A 69 -6.25 -1.37 -1.30
N ILE A 70 -5.81 -2.59 -1.04
CA ILE A 70 -4.49 -2.82 -0.42
C ILE A 70 -3.35 -2.46 -1.39
N GLN A 71 -3.52 -2.71 -2.69
CA GLN A 71 -2.57 -2.27 -3.71
C GLN A 71 -2.42 -0.75 -3.73
N SER A 72 -3.53 -0.02 -3.85
CA SER A 72 -3.51 1.46 -3.89
C SER A 72 -3.05 2.06 -2.57
N PHE A 73 -3.44 1.50 -1.43
CA PHE A 73 -2.96 1.91 -0.12
C PHE A 73 -1.45 1.75 0.01
N PHE A 74 -0.94 0.55 -0.27
CA PHE A 74 0.45 0.24 -0.02
C PHE A 74 1.40 0.86 -1.06
N ASP A 75 0.92 1.08 -2.29
CA ASP A 75 1.62 1.89 -3.30
C ASP A 75 1.83 3.33 -2.80
N ALA A 76 0.81 3.95 -2.20
CA ALA A 76 0.94 5.26 -1.58
C ALA A 76 1.99 5.26 -0.46
N VAL A 77 1.93 4.29 0.47
CA VAL A 77 2.90 4.16 1.58
C VAL A 77 4.34 4.03 1.05
N ALA A 78 4.58 3.17 0.06
CA ALA A 78 5.88 2.98 -0.57
C ALA A 78 6.43 4.25 -1.25
N LYS A 79 5.55 5.18 -1.62
CA LYS A 79 5.88 6.45 -2.30
C LYS A 79 5.77 7.67 -1.39
N ASN A 80 5.84 7.46 -0.07
CA ASN A 80 5.82 8.47 1.00
C ASN A 80 4.44 9.11 1.27
N GLY A 81 3.39 8.54 0.70
CA GLY A 81 2.02 8.99 0.83
C GLY A 81 1.26 8.32 1.97
N ASN A 82 0.14 8.94 2.32
CA ASN A 82 -0.94 8.36 3.10
C ASN A 82 -2.15 8.05 2.20
N LEU A 83 -3.08 7.24 2.71
CA LEU A 83 -4.43 7.09 2.15
C LEU A 83 -5.45 7.56 3.17
N LEU A 84 -6.24 8.55 2.78
CA LEU A 84 -7.47 8.95 3.46
C LEU A 84 -8.66 8.31 2.73
N LEU A 85 -9.08 7.14 3.21
CA LEU A 85 -10.20 6.40 2.65
C LEU A 85 -11.51 6.93 3.24
N ASN A 86 -12.39 7.44 2.37
CA ASN A 86 -13.69 7.94 2.77
C ASN A 86 -14.73 6.81 2.87
N ILE A 87 -15.56 6.88 3.92
CA ILE A 87 -16.76 6.06 4.11
C ILE A 87 -17.96 6.99 4.06
N GLY A 88 -19.00 6.64 3.30
CA GLY A 88 -20.26 7.38 3.24
C GLY A 88 -21.37 6.65 4.01
N PRO A 89 -21.61 6.97 5.29
CA PRO A 89 -22.65 6.30 6.08
C PRO A 89 -24.06 6.65 5.57
N LYS A 90 -25.00 5.75 5.84
CA LYS A 90 -26.43 5.96 5.63
C LYS A 90 -26.94 7.08 6.55
N GLY A 91 -28.11 7.64 6.22
CA GLY A 91 -28.74 8.69 7.02
C GLY A 91 -29.06 8.29 8.47
N ASN A 92 -29.14 6.98 8.76
CA ASN A 92 -29.30 6.42 10.10
C ASN A 92 -27.97 6.15 10.82
N GLY A 93 -26.82 6.43 10.19
CA GLY A 93 -25.48 6.22 10.74
C GLY A 93 -24.81 4.89 10.40
N ASP A 94 -25.53 3.94 9.79
CA ASP A 94 -24.96 2.63 9.46
C ASP A 94 -24.00 2.70 8.26
N VAL A 95 -22.97 1.86 8.26
CA VAL A 95 -22.10 1.64 7.10
C VAL A 95 -22.77 0.64 6.16
N ASP A 96 -22.67 0.87 4.85
CA ASP A 96 -23.21 -0.10 3.90
C ASP A 96 -22.41 -1.41 3.91
N PRO A 97 -23.04 -2.59 3.96
CA PRO A 97 -22.33 -3.88 3.93
C PRO A 97 -21.38 -4.03 2.74
N LEU A 98 -21.69 -3.42 1.57
CA LEU A 98 -20.78 -3.41 0.43
C LEU A 98 -19.47 -2.69 0.73
N HIS A 99 -19.54 -1.62 1.53
CA HIS A 99 -18.37 -0.85 1.96
C HIS A 99 -17.59 -1.56 3.07
N GLU A 100 -18.26 -2.38 3.89
CA GLU A 100 -17.59 -3.14 4.95
C GLU A 100 -16.59 -4.17 4.42
N VAL A 101 -16.86 -4.80 3.26
CA VAL A 101 -16.01 -5.86 2.70
C VAL A 101 -14.54 -5.42 2.51
N PRO A 102 -14.24 -4.36 1.73
CA PRO A 102 -12.87 -3.89 1.57
C PRO A 102 -12.29 -3.32 2.86
N LEU A 103 -13.10 -2.66 3.71
CA LEU A 103 -12.66 -2.13 5.01
C LEU A 103 -12.18 -3.24 5.96
N ARG A 104 -12.96 -4.32 6.10
CA ARG A 104 -12.62 -5.46 6.94
C ARG A 104 -11.41 -6.20 6.41
N ALA A 105 -11.28 -6.33 5.08
CA ALA A 105 -10.11 -6.93 4.48
C ALA A 105 -8.84 -6.11 4.73
N LEU A 106 -8.90 -4.78 4.57
CA LEU A 106 -7.78 -3.88 4.90
C LEU A 106 -7.41 -3.97 6.39
N GLY A 107 -8.40 -3.95 7.28
CA GLY A 107 -8.17 -4.08 8.72
C GLY A 107 -7.53 -5.43 9.12
N ALA A 108 -8.04 -6.54 8.57
CA ALA A 108 -7.46 -7.86 8.81
C ALA A 108 -6.02 -7.96 8.29
N TRP A 109 -5.76 -7.40 7.11
CA TRP A 109 -4.41 -7.38 6.54
C TRP A 109 -3.44 -6.52 7.35
N LEU A 110 -3.87 -5.33 7.79
CA LEU A 110 -3.10 -4.42 8.65
C LEU A 110 -2.80 -5.03 10.01
N ASN A 111 -3.71 -5.81 10.59
CA ASN A 111 -3.49 -6.47 11.87
C ASN A 111 -2.28 -7.43 11.82
N SER A 112 -2.09 -8.13 10.70
CA SER A 112 -0.97 -9.04 10.49
C SER A 112 0.28 -8.33 9.97
N ASN A 113 0.14 -7.30 9.13
CA ASN A 113 1.23 -6.70 8.35
C ASN A 113 1.57 -5.26 8.74
N GLY A 114 1.01 -4.75 9.85
CA GLY A 114 1.14 -3.35 10.24
C GLY A 114 2.58 -2.86 10.42
N GLU A 115 3.52 -3.76 10.77
CA GLU A 115 4.95 -3.42 10.86
C GLU A 115 5.55 -2.97 9.51
N ALA A 116 5.03 -3.48 8.39
CA ALA A 116 5.45 -3.07 7.04
C ALA A 116 4.85 -1.72 6.61
N VAL A 117 4.00 -1.12 7.44
CA VAL A 117 3.24 0.10 7.14
C VAL A 117 3.59 1.20 8.14
N TYR A 118 3.25 1.00 9.41
CA TYR A 118 3.30 2.03 10.44
C TYR A 118 4.74 2.37 10.81
N GLY A 119 5.07 3.66 10.81
CA GLY A 119 6.42 4.14 11.12
C GLY A 119 7.45 3.91 10.01
N THR A 120 7.09 3.27 8.90
CA THR A 120 8.00 3.03 7.78
C THR A 120 8.27 4.28 6.95
N ARG A 121 9.29 4.22 6.10
CA ARG A 121 9.62 5.22 5.08
C ARG A 121 9.77 4.54 3.72
N PRO A 122 9.69 5.27 2.60
CA PRO A 122 10.05 4.73 1.30
C PRO A 122 11.43 4.07 1.33
N TRP A 123 11.57 2.95 0.63
CA TRP A 123 12.88 2.49 0.21
C TRP A 123 13.37 3.29 -1.01
N GLU A 124 14.65 3.22 -1.33
CA GLU A 124 15.28 3.92 -2.47
C GLU A 124 14.55 3.63 -3.79
N ARG A 125 14.10 2.38 -3.95
CA ARG A 125 13.21 1.93 -5.02
C ARG A 125 11.85 1.59 -4.42
N ALA A 126 10.77 2.16 -4.96
CA ALA A 126 9.42 1.89 -4.45
C ALA A 126 8.87 0.51 -4.82
N SER A 127 9.30 -0.06 -5.95
CA SER A 127 8.69 -1.26 -6.52
C SER A 127 9.68 -2.13 -7.29
N THR A 128 9.39 -3.43 -7.36
CA THR A 128 10.03 -4.40 -8.27
C THR A 128 8.94 -5.35 -8.82
N GLY A 129 9.32 -6.21 -9.75
CA GLY A 129 8.59 -7.44 -10.06
C GLY A 129 9.12 -8.63 -9.26
N ALA A 130 8.28 -9.65 -9.14
CA ALA A 130 8.68 -11.01 -8.82
C ALA A 130 7.96 -12.00 -9.74
N THR A 131 8.43 -13.23 -9.85
CA THR A 131 7.75 -14.31 -10.57
C THR A 131 7.58 -15.52 -9.67
N ASP A 132 6.35 -16.02 -9.55
CA ASP A 132 6.06 -17.18 -8.72
C ASP A 132 6.38 -18.52 -9.42
N ALA A 133 6.12 -19.63 -8.73
CA ALA A 133 6.44 -20.97 -9.23
C ALA A 133 5.61 -21.36 -10.47
N SER A 134 4.45 -20.73 -10.68
CA SER A 134 3.60 -20.95 -11.86
C SER A 134 4.06 -20.13 -13.07
N GLY A 135 4.99 -19.20 -12.89
CA GLY A 135 5.41 -18.25 -13.92
C GLY A 135 4.60 -16.95 -13.93
N THR A 136 3.68 -16.76 -12.98
CA THR A 136 2.88 -15.54 -12.85
C THR A 136 3.72 -14.40 -12.29
N ALA A 137 3.69 -13.26 -12.97
CA ALA A 137 4.33 -12.03 -12.50
C ALA A 137 3.55 -11.44 -11.31
N ARG A 138 4.29 -11.02 -10.28
CA ARG A 138 3.77 -10.41 -9.06
C ARG A 138 4.35 -9.00 -8.92
N GLN A 139 3.48 -8.06 -8.59
CA GLN A 139 3.90 -6.70 -8.26
C GLN A 139 4.37 -6.67 -6.81
N VAL A 140 5.48 -5.97 -6.59
CA VAL A 140 6.08 -5.83 -5.26
C VAL A 140 6.26 -4.35 -4.94
N ARG A 141 6.06 -3.99 -3.67
CA ARG A 141 6.36 -2.67 -3.13
C ARG A 141 7.29 -2.75 -1.94
N PHE A 142 8.14 -1.75 -1.80
CA PHE A 142 9.10 -1.68 -0.71
C PHE A 142 8.80 -0.55 0.27
N THR A 143 8.93 -0.87 1.55
CA THR A 143 8.99 0.10 2.64
C THR A 143 10.18 -0.22 3.54
N ARG A 144 10.72 0.78 4.22
CA ARG A 144 11.88 0.67 5.11
C ARG A 144 11.43 0.87 6.55
N GLY A 145 11.72 -0.11 7.39
CA GLY A 145 11.64 -0.01 8.85
C GLY A 145 13.01 0.17 9.49
N THR A 146 13.07 0.06 10.81
CA THR A 146 14.33 0.09 11.56
C THR A 146 15.03 -1.27 11.40
N GLY A 147 16.20 -1.29 10.75
CA GLY A 147 16.97 -2.53 10.54
C GLY A 147 16.33 -3.53 9.57
N SER A 148 15.33 -3.13 8.79
CA SER A 148 14.70 -4.01 7.80
C SER A 148 14.13 -3.25 6.62
N VAL A 149 14.04 -3.92 5.48
CA VAL A 149 13.22 -3.51 4.34
C VAL A 149 12.10 -4.54 4.18
N PHE A 150 10.87 -4.09 3.97
CA PHE A 150 9.74 -4.96 3.69
C PHE A 150 9.50 -5.02 2.20
N ALA A 151 9.36 -6.22 1.64
CA ALA A 151 8.91 -6.47 0.29
C ALA A 151 7.48 -7.03 0.34
N THR A 152 6.50 -6.20 0.03
CA THR A 152 5.09 -6.59 0.02
C THR A 152 4.71 -7.04 -1.38
N VAL A 153 4.41 -8.33 -1.50
CA VAL A 153 4.03 -9.01 -2.74
C VAL A 153 2.52 -8.98 -2.84
N PHE A 154 1.99 -8.37 -3.89
CA PHE A 154 0.54 -8.29 -4.10
C PHE A 154 -0.02 -9.58 -4.69
N ASP A 155 -1.23 -9.92 -4.26
CA ASP A 155 -1.90 -11.20 -4.48
C ASP A 155 -1.11 -12.39 -3.89
N THR A 156 -1.68 -13.59 -3.89
CA THR A 156 -1.08 -14.78 -3.27
C THR A 156 -0.24 -15.58 -4.27
N PRO A 157 1.09 -15.66 -4.10
CA PRO A 157 1.92 -16.55 -4.90
C PRO A 157 1.58 -18.01 -4.64
N VAL A 158 1.70 -18.85 -5.67
CA VAL A 158 1.67 -20.31 -5.48
C VAL A 158 2.90 -20.76 -4.69
N ALA A 159 2.76 -21.84 -3.92
CA ALA A 159 3.86 -22.44 -3.18
C ALA A 159 4.99 -22.89 -4.12
N GLY A 160 6.24 -22.81 -3.66
CA GLY A 160 7.43 -23.15 -4.45
C GLY A 160 8.44 -22.02 -4.43
N SER A 161 8.81 -21.49 -5.60
CA SER A 161 9.77 -20.40 -5.71
C SER A 161 9.09 -19.05 -5.95
N LEU A 162 9.54 -18.01 -5.23
CA LEU A 162 9.30 -16.63 -5.59
C LEU A 162 10.64 -15.98 -5.99
N ARG A 163 10.76 -15.59 -7.26
CA ARG A 163 12.01 -15.11 -7.88
C ARG A 163 11.97 -13.61 -8.07
N PHE A 164 13.02 -12.91 -7.66
CA PHE A 164 13.17 -11.46 -7.76
C PHE A 164 14.44 -11.11 -8.53
N PRO A 165 14.47 -10.04 -9.34
CA PRO A 165 15.72 -9.55 -9.91
C PRO A 165 16.69 -9.10 -8.81
N LYS A 166 17.88 -9.70 -8.72
CA LYS A 166 18.83 -9.42 -7.62
C LYS A 166 19.25 -7.95 -7.58
N ALA A 167 19.43 -7.33 -8.75
CA ALA A 167 19.79 -5.92 -8.85
C ALA A 167 18.68 -4.96 -8.34
N GLU A 168 17.46 -5.47 -8.17
CA GLU A 168 16.33 -4.69 -7.69
C GLU A 168 16.03 -4.86 -6.20
N MET A 169 16.59 -5.90 -5.59
CA MET A 169 16.41 -6.23 -4.18
C MET A 169 17.37 -5.42 -3.30
N PRO A 170 16.93 -4.99 -2.09
CA PRO A 170 17.86 -4.50 -1.08
C PRO A 170 18.82 -5.62 -0.66
N PRO A 171 20.03 -5.30 -0.16
CA PRO A 171 20.86 -6.30 0.50
C PRO A 171 20.15 -6.77 1.78
N PHE A 172 20.23 -8.07 2.10
CA PHE A 172 19.66 -8.63 3.33
C PHE A 172 20.41 -9.90 3.74
N THR A 173 20.34 -10.26 5.03
CA THR A 173 20.93 -11.50 5.56
C THR A 173 19.88 -12.57 5.85
N ARG A 174 18.64 -12.15 6.09
CA ARG A 174 17.51 -13.03 6.40
C ARG A 174 16.22 -12.52 5.79
N VAL A 175 15.42 -13.44 5.28
CA VAL A 175 14.05 -13.19 4.83
C VAL A 175 13.07 -13.94 5.73
N THR A 176 12.06 -13.23 6.21
CA THR A 176 10.99 -13.76 7.06
C THR A 176 9.65 -13.38 6.45
N LEU A 177 8.77 -14.35 6.20
CA LEU A 177 7.38 -14.07 5.85
C LEU A 177 6.60 -13.75 7.14
N ILE A 178 6.06 -12.54 7.21
CA ILE A 178 5.28 -12.09 8.37
C ILE A 178 4.09 -13.04 8.58
N GLY A 179 3.90 -13.51 9.81
CA GLY A 179 2.86 -14.48 10.16
C GLY A 179 3.19 -15.95 9.87
N HIS A 180 4.34 -16.25 9.23
CA HIS A 180 4.76 -17.64 8.95
C HIS A 180 6.14 -17.97 9.53
N GLY A 181 7.16 -17.15 9.31
CA GLY A 181 8.51 -17.39 9.81
C GLY A 181 9.63 -17.23 8.78
N ALA A 182 10.84 -17.63 9.17
CA ALA A 182 12.02 -17.53 8.32
C ALA A 182 11.89 -18.41 7.07
N LEU A 183 12.32 -17.88 5.93
CA LEU A 183 12.32 -18.61 4.66
C LEU A 183 13.75 -18.86 4.18
N SER A 184 13.93 -20.01 3.52
CA SER A 184 15.15 -20.29 2.77
C SER A 184 15.22 -19.39 1.54
N HIS A 185 16.43 -18.96 1.20
CA HIS A 185 16.68 -18.20 -0.02
C HIS A 185 18.05 -18.56 -0.60
N ARG A 186 18.21 -18.32 -1.89
CA ARG A 186 19.47 -18.48 -2.62
C ARG A 186 19.56 -17.47 -3.75
N GLU A 187 20.77 -17.20 -4.20
CA GLU A 187 21.00 -16.41 -5.41
C GLU A 187 21.31 -17.36 -6.57
N ALA A 188 20.70 -17.13 -7.73
CA ALA A 188 20.97 -17.90 -8.93
C ALA A 188 20.71 -17.04 -10.18
N ALA A 189 21.62 -17.07 -11.15
CA ALA A 189 21.43 -16.43 -12.47
C ALA A 189 20.99 -14.95 -12.44
N GLY A 190 21.46 -14.17 -11.45
CA GLY A 190 21.08 -12.75 -11.31
C GLY A 190 19.73 -12.54 -10.62
N GLU A 191 19.14 -13.59 -10.04
CA GLU A 191 17.91 -13.53 -9.24
C GLU A 191 18.18 -13.89 -7.78
N VAL A 192 17.32 -13.38 -6.91
CA VAL A 192 17.12 -13.89 -5.55
C VAL A 192 15.90 -14.81 -5.60
N VAL A 193 16.07 -16.06 -5.20
CA VAL A 193 15.00 -17.06 -5.14
C VAL A 193 14.67 -17.33 -3.68
N VAL A 194 13.45 -17.01 -3.27
CA VAL A 194 12.90 -17.30 -1.95
C VAL A 194 11.98 -18.51 -2.04
N ASP A 195 12.14 -19.49 -1.16
CA ASP A 195 11.25 -20.64 -1.08
C ASP A 195 9.96 -20.22 -0.35
N PHE A 196 8.89 -20.05 -1.11
CA PHE A 196 7.61 -19.52 -0.65
C PHE A 196 6.65 -20.65 -0.27
N PRO A 197 6.11 -20.68 0.97
CA PRO A 197 5.27 -21.76 1.45
C PRO A 197 3.83 -21.65 0.92
N ALA A 198 3.05 -22.72 1.08
CA ALA A 198 1.60 -22.62 0.92
C ALA A 198 1.01 -21.76 2.05
N VAL A 199 0.26 -20.73 1.69
CA VAL A 199 -0.37 -19.80 2.64
C VAL A 199 -1.83 -19.60 2.26
N ALA A 200 -2.63 -19.13 3.23
CA ALA A 200 -4.01 -18.73 2.95
C ALA A 200 -4.03 -17.56 1.94
N GLU A 201 -5.09 -17.51 1.14
CA GLU A 201 -5.30 -16.40 0.22
C GLU A 201 -5.41 -15.08 0.99
N ALA A 202 -4.64 -14.10 0.55
CA ALA A 202 -4.69 -12.74 1.05
C ALA A 202 -4.39 -11.76 -0.10
N PRO A 203 -4.88 -10.51 0.00
CA PRO A 203 -4.60 -9.47 -0.98
C PRO A 203 -3.11 -9.14 -1.15
N ALA A 204 -2.29 -9.38 -0.13
CA ALA A 204 -0.84 -9.21 -0.20
C ALA A 204 -0.13 -9.96 0.94
N HIS A 205 1.15 -10.28 0.73
CA HIS A 205 2.03 -10.94 1.70
C HIS A 205 3.31 -10.14 1.90
N CYS A 206 3.76 -9.96 3.14
CA CYS A 206 4.94 -9.15 3.45
C CYS A 206 6.15 -10.02 3.81
N LEU A 207 7.22 -9.86 3.03
CA LEU A 207 8.53 -10.39 3.37
C LEU A 207 9.33 -9.32 4.11
N LYS A 208 9.76 -9.61 5.34
CA LYS A 208 10.71 -8.79 6.10
C LYS A 208 12.13 -9.23 5.73
N LEU A 209 12.91 -8.30 5.18
CA LEU A 209 14.30 -8.46 4.79
C LEU A 209 15.16 -7.76 5.83
N GLU A 210 15.85 -8.54 6.67
CA GLU A 210 16.73 -8.02 7.73
C GLU A 210 18.07 -7.58 7.13
N ILE A 211 18.49 -6.34 7.41
CA ILE A 211 19.67 -5.69 6.85
C ILE A 211 20.74 -5.41 7.89
#